data_AF-A0A9R1UVV1-F1
#
_entry.id   AF-A0A9R1UVV1-F1
#
_cell.length_a   1.000
_cell.length_b   1.000
_cell.length_c   1.000
_cell.angle_alpha   90.00
_cell.angle_beta   90.00
_cell.angle_gamma   90.00
#
_symmetry.space_group_name_H-M   'P 1'
#
loop_
_entity.id
_entity.type
_entity.pdbx_description
1 polymer ?
#
loop_
_entity_poly.entity_id
_entity_poly.type
_entity_poly.pdbx_seq_one_letter_code
_entity_poly.pdbx_strand_id
1 'polypeptide(L)'
;MEGCQTVERQQQPQQKKKLKVDRRRWTQKEEVELTRAWVDISEDGGMGKGQNRDQFWLRITKRFCKGIGRNPDYRTSSQCNSKWNLMNKVVTHWNGIYKNFEKQWASRESETSLLKKTHATFQDDM
;
A
#
# COMPACT_ATOMS: atom_id res chain seq x y z
N MET A 1 -9.19 -19.63 71.65
CA MET A 1 -9.31 -20.28 70.34
C MET A 1 -10.34 -19.49 69.56
N GLU A 2 -9.93 -18.48 68.80
CA GLU A 2 -10.84 -17.79 67.89
C GLU A 2 -10.23 -17.86 66.50
N GLY A 3 -10.94 -18.57 65.64
CA GLY A 3 -10.49 -18.99 64.32
C GLY A 3 -10.45 -17.82 63.34
N CYS A 4 -9.31 -17.70 62.68
CA CYS A 4 -9.07 -16.81 61.55
C CYS A 4 -9.93 -17.28 60.36
N GLN A 5 -10.92 -16.50 59.94
CA GLN A 5 -11.60 -16.70 58.66
C GLN A 5 -10.98 -15.75 57.61
N THR A 6 -10.11 -16.32 56.79
CA THR A 6 -9.57 -15.72 55.57
C THR A 6 -10.68 -15.59 54.52
N VAL A 7 -11.00 -14.36 54.11
CA VAL A 7 -11.80 -14.09 52.91
C VAL A 7 -10.87 -14.08 51.69
N GLU A 8 -10.96 -15.13 50.86
CA GLU A 8 -10.23 -15.22 49.60
C GLU A 8 -10.73 -14.16 48.61
N ARG A 9 -9.89 -13.17 48.35
CA ARG A 9 -10.11 -12.16 47.30
C ARG A 9 -9.83 -12.82 45.94
N GLN A 10 -10.89 -13.17 45.23
CA GLN A 10 -10.81 -13.64 43.84
C GLN A 10 -10.13 -12.56 42.97
N GLN A 11 -8.91 -12.86 42.51
CA GLN A 11 -8.23 -12.05 41.50
C GLN A 11 -8.71 -12.49 40.12
N GLN A 12 -9.45 -11.62 39.43
CA GLN A 12 -9.74 -11.80 38.01
C GLN A 12 -8.45 -11.59 37.19
N PRO A 13 -8.20 -12.41 36.15
CA PRO A 13 -7.00 -12.32 35.34
C PRO A 13 -6.97 -11.00 34.56
N GLN A 14 -5.91 -10.21 34.78
CA GLN A 14 -5.68 -8.98 34.05
C GLN A 14 -5.40 -9.29 32.58
N GLN A 15 -6.42 -9.10 31.74
CA GLN A 15 -6.30 -9.26 30.31
C GLN A 15 -5.42 -8.14 29.78
N LYS A 16 -4.16 -8.48 29.45
CA LYS A 16 -3.19 -7.58 28.79
C LYS A 16 -3.87 -6.94 27.57
N LYS A 17 -4.26 -5.67 27.70
CA LYS A 17 -4.74 -4.86 26.58
C LYS A 17 -3.61 -4.81 25.56
N LYS A 18 -3.75 -5.55 24.45
CA LYS A 18 -2.90 -5.37 23.28
C LYS A 18 -3.01 -3.90 22.88
N LEU A 19 -1.92 -3.15 23.05
CA LEU A 19 -1.82 -1.79 22.52
C LEU A 19 -2.16 -1.87 21.03
N LYS A 20 -3.25 -1.21 20.63
CA LYS A 20 -3.63 -1.09 19.22
C LYS A 20 -2.47 -0.37 18.54
N VAL A 21 -1.68 -1.10 17.75
CA VAL A 21 -0.69 -0.52 16.85
C VAL A 21 -1.45 0.48 15.98
N ASP A 22 -1.15 1.76 16.18
CA ASP A 22 -1.75 2.83 15.39
C ASP A 22 -1.40 2.57 13.92
N ARG A 23 -2.39 2.18 13.13
CA ARG A 23 -2.20 1.89 11.70
C ARG A 23 -2.00 3.24 11.02
N ARG A 24 -0.74 3.69 10.96
CA ARG A 24 -0.34 4.91 10.24
C ARG A 24 -1.02 4.95 8.87
N ARG A 25 -1.93 5.90 8.66
CA ARG A 25 -2.62 6.09 7.37
C ARG A 25 -1.59 6.46 6.30
N TRP A 26 -1.85 6.07 5.06
CA TRP A 26 -1.04 6.49 3.92
C TRP A 26 -1.54 7.83 3.40
N THR A 27 -0.61 8.74 3.13
CA THR A 27 -0.87 10.05 2.53
C THR A 27 -0.60 10.00 1.03
N GLN A 28 -1.21 10.91 0.27
CA GLN A 28 -0.96 11.02 -1.17
C GLN A 28 0.53 11.26 -1.49
N LYS A 29 1.23 12.04 -0.66
CA LYS A 29 2.68 12.25 -0.79
C LYS A 29 3.46 10.94 -0.63
N GLU A 30 3.11 10.12 0.37
CA GLU A 30 3.74 8.80 0.54
C GLU A 30 3.42 7.87 -0.63
N GLU A 31 2.21 7.90 -1.17
CA GLU A 31 1.82 7.09 -2.32
C GLU A 31 2.63 7.47 -3.57
N VAL A 32 2.74 8.77 -3.88
CA VAL A 32 3.54 9.26 -4.99
C VAL A 32 5.01 8.85 -4.85
N GLU A 33 5.58 8.99 -3.66
CA GLU A 33 6.97 8.59 -3.43
C GLU A 33 7.17 7.07 -3.46
N LEU A 34 6.17 6.29 -3.02
CA LEU A 34 6.20 4.84 -3.13
C LEU A 34 6.19 4.41 -4.60
N THR A 35 5.40 5.08 -5.46
CA THR A 35 5.43 4.83 -6.90
C THR A 35 6.77 5.14 -7.52
N ARG A 36 7.36 6.30 -7.20
CA ARG A 36 8.70 6.66 -7.69
C ARG A 36 9.75 5.65 -7.24
N ALA A 37 9.74 5.29 -5.96
CA ALA A 37 10.67 4.29 -5.43
C ALA A 37 10.50 2.92 -6.09
N TRP A 38 9.27 2.52 -6.42
CA TRP A 38 9.03 1.28 -7.16
C TRP A 38 9.59 1.37 -8.57
N VAL A 39 9.32 2.46 -9.32
CA VAL A 39 9.82 2.67 -10.69
C VAL A 39 11.34 2.65 -10.72
N ASP A 40 11.99 3.48 -9.90
CA ASP A 40 13.46 3.57 -9.80
C ASP A 40 14.11 2.21 -9.59
N ILE A 41 13.54 1.37 -8.70
CA ILE A 41 14.08 0.05 -8.40
C ILE A 41 13.69 -0.98 -9.47
N SER A 42 12.53 -0.81 -10.12
CA SER A 42 12.04 -1.70 -11.18
C SER A 42 12.77 -1.53 -12.51
N GLU A 43 13.37 -0.36 -12.73
CA GLU A 43 14.14 -0.04 -13.94
C GLU A 43 15.64 -0.21 -13.73
N ASP A 44 16.08 -0.41 -12.48
CA ASP A 44 17.48 -0.66 -12.16
C ASP A 44 17.95 -2.01 -12.75
N GLY A 45 18.85 -1.93 -13.73
CA GLY A 45 19.43 -3.06 -14.48
C GLY A 45 20.17 -4.08 -13.61
N GLY A 46 20.34 -3.82 -12.31
CA GLY A 46 20.81 -4.80 -11.32
C GLY A 46 19.82 -5.94 -11.00
N MET A 47 18.62 -5.96 -11.61
CA MET A 47 17.66 -7.05 -11.45
C MET A 47 18.00 -8.27 -12.32
N GLY A 48 19.04 -9.00 -11.90
CA GLY A 48 19.32 -10.34 -12.39
C GLY A 48 18.16 -11.30 -12.10
N LYS A 49 17.88 -12.21 -13.04
CA LYS A 49 16.90 -13.30 -12.92
C LYS A 49 17.22 -14.16 -11.69
N GLY A 50 16.65 -13.84 -10.54
CA GLY A 50 16.89 -14.56 -9.28
C GLY A 50 16.77 -13.74 -7.99
N GLN A 51 16.38 -12.46 -8.03
CA GLN A 51 16.23 -11.70 -6.79
C GLN A 51 15.09 -12.27 -5.93
N ASN A 52 15.38 -12.53 -4.65
CA ASN A 52 14.37 -12.80 -3.65
C ASN A 52 13.42 -11.60 -3.54
N ARG A 53 12.10 -11.84 -3.65
CA ARG A 53 11.03 -10.84 -3.51
C ARG A 53 11.20 -9.95 -2.28
N ASP A 54 11.72 -10.49 -1.19
CA ASP A 54 11.96 -9.75 0.05
C ASP A 54 13.04 -8.68 -0.12
N GLN A 55 14.12 -8.99 -0.86
CA GLN A 55 15.18 -8.04 -1.16
C GLN A 55 14.72 -6.93 -2.08
N PHE A 56 13.85 -7.25 -3.04
CA PHE A 56 13.23 -6.25 -3.91
C PHE A 56 12.42 -5.22 -3.09
N TRP A 57 11.52 -5.70 -2.22
CA TRP A 57 10.73 -4.81 -1.37
C TRP A 57 11.56 -4.08 -0.31
N LEU A 58 12.66 -4.69 0.17
CA LEU A 58 13.59 -4.01 1.06
C LEU A 58 14.25 -2.81 0.38
N ARG A 59 14.69 -2.95 -0.87
CA ARG A 59 15.29 -1.84 -1.65
C ARG A 59 14.28 -0.73 -1.90
N ILE A 60 13.05 -1.08 -2.30
CA ILE A 60 11.96 -0.10 -2.47
C ILE A 60 11.71 0.65 -1.18
N THR A 61 11.58 -0.05 -0.06
CA THR A 61 11.29 0.57 1.25
C THR A 61 12.39 1.54 1.67
N LYS A 62 13.67 1.17 1.48
CA LYS A 62 14.80 2.06 1.73
C LYS A 62 14.76 3.31 0.85
N ARG A 63 14.50 3.14 -0.46
CA ARG A 63 14.40 4.26 -1.42
C ARG A 63 13.23 5.18 -1.11
N PHE A 64 12.09 4.61 -0.74
CA PHE A 64 10.90 5.32 -0.30
C PHE A 64 11.16 6.14 0.96
N CYS A 65 11.67 5.51 2.03
CA CYS A 65 11.96 6.21 3.29
C CYS A 65 12.95 7.36 3.09
N LYS A 66 14.00 7.16 2.27
CA LYS A 66 14.92 8.22 1.87
C LYS A 66 14.19 9.37 1.16
N GLY A 67 13.30 9.06 0.22
CA GLY A 67 12.54 10.04 -0.56
C GLY A 67 11.61 10.93 0.28
N ILE A 68 11.05 10.38 1.36
CA ILE A 68 10.20 11.14 2.30
C ILE A 68 10.96 11.72 3.50
N GLY A 69 12.29 11.58 3.56
CA GLY A 69 13.12 12.07 4.66
C GLY A 69 12.83 11.39 6.00
N ARG A 70 12.56 10.09 5.98
CA ARG A 70 12.27 9.28 7.19
C ARG A 70 13.29 8.15 7.35
N ASN A 71 13.36 7.63 8.58
CA ASN A 71 14.20 6.49 8.89
C ASN A 71 13.71 5.21 8.16
N PRO A 72 14.60 4.24 7.87
CA PRO A 72 14.24 3.00 7.17
C PRO A 72 13.18 2.13 7.87
N ASP A 73 12.95 2.32 9.17
CA ASP A 73 11.96 1.63 10.00
C ASP A 73 10.57 2.31 10.01
N TYR A 74 10.42 3.43 9.30
CA TYR A 74 9.16 4.18 9.25
C TYR A 74 7.98 3.36 8.68
N ARG A 75 8.25 2.55 7.64
CA ARG A 75 7.35 1.55 7.05
C ARG A 75 8.12 0.25 6.83
N THR A 76 7.44 -0.88 6.94
CA THR A 76 8.03 -2.19 6.61
C THR A 76 7.83 -2.53 5.14
N SER A 77 8.69 -3.41 4.61
CA SER A 77 8.56 -3.98 3.26
C SER A 77 7.15 -4.54 2.98
N SER A 78 6.54 -5.21 3.97
CA SER A 78 5.20 -5.76 3.86
C SER A 78 4.12 -4.66 3.74
N GLN A 79 4.26 -3.56 4.49
CA GLN A 79 3.35 -2.41 4.38
C GLN A 79 3.45 -1.74 3.01
N CYS A 80 4.67 -1.51 2.52
CA CYS A 80 4.90 -0.96 1.17
C CYS A 80 4.33 -1.86 0.09
N ASN A 81 4.60 -3.18 0.14
CA ASN A 81 4.04 -4.16 -0.80
C ASN A 81 2.51 -4.17 -0.78
N SER A 82 1.90 -4.21 0.41
CA SER A 82 0.44 -4.22 0.55
C SER A 82 -0.18 -2.95 -0.02
N LYS A 83 0.43 -1.78 0.25
CA LYS A 83 -0.05 -0.51 -0.28
C LYS A 83 0.09 -0.43 -1.80
N TRP A 84 1.26 -0.84 -2.33
CA TRP A 84 1.51 -0.89 -3.76
C TRP A 84 0.48 -1.77 -4.47
N ASN A 85 0.19 -2.97 -3.95
CA ASN A 85 -0.80 -3.86 -4.58
C ASN A 85 -2.19 -3.22 -4.63
N LEU A 86 -2.58 -2.44 -3.62
CA LEU A 86 -3.84 -1.69 -3.66
C LEU A 86 -3.81 -0.59 -4.73
N MET A 87 -2.76 0.22 -4.77
CA MET A 87 -2.61 1.27 -5.78
C MET A 87 -2.58 0.69 -7.20
N ASN A 88 -1.83 -0.39 -7.40
CA ASN A 88 -1.67 -1.03 -8.69
C ASN A 88 -2.99 -1.65 -9.19
N LYS A 89 -3.87 -2.13 -8.30
CA LYS A 89 -5.21 -2.58 -8.67
C LYS A 89 -6.04 -1.44 -9.25
N VAL A 90 -6.05 -0.28 -8.58
CA VAL A 90 -6.76 0.93 -9.02
C VAL A 90 -6.23 1.38 -10.40
N VAL A 91 -4.91 1.46 -10.55
CA VAL A 91 -4.27 1.83 -11.83
C VAL A 91 -4.58 0.82 -12.93
N THR A 92 -4.50 -0.48 -12.63
CA THR A 92 -4.78 -1.54 -13.61
C THR A 92 -6.24 -1.52 -14.06
N HIS A 93 -7.17 -1.27 -13.15
CA HIS A 93 -8.59 -1.16 -13.47
C HIS A 93 -8.86 0.01 -14.42
N TRP A 94 -8.36 1.21 -14.10
CA TRP A 94 -8.43 2.37 -14.99
C TRP A 94 -7.82 2.07 -16.37
N ASN A 95 -6.65 1.44 -16.40
CA ASN A 95 -5.99 1.05 -17.65
C ASN A 95 -6.81 0.05 -18.47
N GLY A 96 -7.55 -0.85 -17.81
CA GLY A 96 -8.47 -1.78 -18.46
C GLY A 96 -9.62 -1.05 -19.15
N ILE A 97 -10.24 -0.09 -18.46
CA ILE A 97 -11.31 0.76 -19.03
C ILE A 97 -10.77 1.59 -20.19
N TYR A 98 -9.60 2.23 -20.01
CA TYR A 98 -8.95 3.01 -21.06
C TYR A 98 -8.73 2.17 -22.31
N LYS A 99 -8.10 1.00 -22.17
CA LYS A 99 -7.84 0.07 -23.29
C LYS A 99 -9.12 -0.43 -23.95
N ASN A 100 -10.21 -0.58 -23.19
CA ASN A 100 -11.50 -0.98 -23.77
C ASN A 100 -12.05 0.11 -24.70
N PHE A 101 -12.02 1.37 -24.26
CA PHE A 101 -12.44 2.47 -25.12
C PHE A 101 -11.45 2.75 -26.26
N GLU A 102 -10.14 2.61 -26.02
CA GLU A 102 -9.11 2.78 -27.06
C GLU A 102 -9.31 1.78 -28.21
N LYS A 103 -9.73 0.55 -27.93
CA LYS A 103 -10.09 -0.44 -28.97
C LYS A 103 -11.33 -0.06 -29.78
N GLN A 104 -12.26 0.67 -29.17
CA GLN A 104 -13.50 1.12 -29.80
C GLN A 104 -13.35 2.52 -30.42
N TRP A 105 -12.19 3.14 -30.27
CA TRP A 105 -11.93 4.53 -30.64
C TRP A 105 -11.92 4.70 -32.15
N ALA A 106 -12.75 5.61 -32.64
CA ALA A 106 -12.75 6.03 -34.04
C ALA A 106 -11.75 7.18 -34.22
N SER A 107 -11.00 7.19 -35.33
CA SER A 107 -9.94 8.17 -35.64
C SER A 107 -10.38 9.64 -35.69
N ARG A 108 -11.69 9.91 -35.58
CA ARG A 108 -12.28 11.26 -35.55
C ARG A 108 -12.55 11.78 -34.13
N GLU A 109 -12.50 10.93 -33.10
CA GLU A 109 -12.67 11.39 -31.71
C GLU A 109 -11.34 11.88 -31.13
N SER A 110 -11.36 12.91 -30.29
CA SER A 110 -10.15 13.37 -29.61
C SER A 110 -9.76 12.43 -28.47
N GLU A 111 -8.45 12.28 -28.22
CA GLU A 111 -7.92 11.59 -27.03
C GLU A 111 -8.49 12.16 -25.73
N THR A 112 -8.72 13.48 -25.68
CA THR A 112 -9.35 14.13 -24.53
C THR A 112 -10.78 13.64 -24.29
N SER A 113 -11.54 13.29 -25.33
CA SER A 113 -12.87 12.69 -25.21
C SER A 113 -12.77 11.26 -24.67
N LEU A 114 -11.81 10.50 -25.18
CA LEU A 114 -11.51 9.14 -24.72
C LEU A 114 -11.18 9.11 -23.22
N LEU A 115 -10.31 10.00 -22.76
CA LEU A 115 -9.92 10.12 -21.35
C LEU A 115 -11.11 10.54 -20.46
N LYS A 116 -11.98 11.44 -20.93
CA LYS A 116 -13.18 11.84 -20.19
C LYS A 116 -14.15 10.66 -20.02
N LYS A 117 -14.42 9.91 -21.10
CA LYS A 117 -15.26 8.70 -21.04
C LYS A 117 -14.68 7.66 -20.08
N THR A 118 -13.38 7.40 -20.20
CA THR A 118 -12.65 6.49 -19.32
C THR A 118 -12.78 6.89 -17.85
N HIS A 119 -12.54 8.17 -17.54
CA HIS A 119 -12.63 8.66 -16.16
C HIS A 119 -14.06 8.58 -15.61
N ALA A 120 -15.07 8.91 -16.41
CA ALA A 120 -16.48 8.81 -15.99
C ALA A 120 -16.85 7.35 -15.63
N THR A 121 -16.57 6.40 -16.53
CA THR A 121 -16.85 4.97 -16.26
C THR A 121 -16.07 4.46 -15.05
N PHE A 122 -14.81 4.85 -14.90
CA PHE A 122 -14.01 4.46 -13.74
C PHE A 122 -14.57 4.98 -12.41
N GLN A 123 -15.16 6.18 -12.37
CA GLN A 123 -15.80 6.70 -11.15
C GLN A 123 -17.11 6.00 -10.84
N ASP A 124 -17.85 5.55 -11.85
CA ASP A 124 -19.09 4.79 -11.67
C ASP A 124 -18.82 3.36 -11.15
N ASP A 125 -17.68 2.75 -11.52
CA ASP A 125 -17.29 1.39 -11.14
C ASP A 125 -16.64 1.27 -9.73
N MET A 126 -16.24 2.39 -9.11
CA MET A 126 -15.44 2.45 -7.86
C MET A 126 -16.29 2.65 -6.59
#